data_AF-D8G8Z4-F1
#
_entry.id   AF-D8G8Z4-F1
#
_cell.length_a   1.000
_cell.length_b   1.000
_cell.length_c   1.000
_cell.angle_alpha   90.00
_cell.angle_beta   90.00
_cell.angle_gamma   90.00
#
_symmetry.space_group_name_H-M   'P 1'
#
loop_
_entity.id
_entity.type
_entity.pdbx_description
1 polymer ?
#
loop_
_entity_poly.entity_id
_entity_poly.type
_entity_poly.pdbx_seq_one_letter_code
_entity_poly.pdbx_strand_id
1 'polypeptide(L)'
;MNYLTKNVDAVAIIQEFANLQDELISVFRQKYSNLTDWTYLLDCPRSGYFHAREEEWRFQQHGLGICFTGQESGKVVDVHTGLLDAPRAIDSWRLCQYFESIGIEKIHYLSQIFEVSEQDGSEALLKCLRQDDTKKVDYC
;
A
#
# COMPACT_ATOMS: atom_id res chain seq x y z
N MET A 1 25.92 -2.69 15.94
CA MET A 1 24.51 -2.53 15.58
C MET A 1 24.38 -3.12 14.18
N ASN A 2 24.02 -4.41 14.10
CA ASN A 2 23.96 -5.14 12.84
C ASN A 2 22.61 -4.81 12.19
N TYR A 3 22.62 -3.95 11.18
CA TYR A 3 21.47 -3.83 10.30
C TYR A 3 21.41 -5.12 9.49
N LEU A 4 20.46 -5.99 9.85
CA LEU A 4 20.08 -7.14 9.04
C LEU A 4 19.51 -6.58 7.73
N THR A 5 20.34 -6.45 6.71
CA THR A 5 19.88 -6.27 5.33
C THR A 5 19.21 -7.58 4.92
N LYS A 6 17.94 -7.77 5.31
CA LYS A 6 17.10 -8.74 4.62
C LYS A 6 17.14 -8.32 3.16
N ASN A 7 17.62 -9.20 2.31
CA ASN A 7 17.54 -9.04 0.87
C ASN A 7 16.07 -9.27 0.51
N VAL A 8 15.25 -8.23 0.72
CA VAL A 8 13.82 -8.32 0.45
C VAL A 8 13.64 -8.04 -1.03
N ASP A 9 13.03 -8.98 -1.74
CA ASP A 9 12.68 -8.79 -3.13
C ASP A 9 11.66 -7.65 -3.23
N ALA A 10 12.11 -6.52 -3.77
CA ALA A 10 11.31 -5.31 -3.95
C ALA A 10 9.99 -5.61 -4.68
N VAL A 11 10.03 -6.48 -5.69
CA VAL A 11 8.87 -6.87 -6.48
C VAL A 11 7.89 -7.64 -5.61
N ALA A 12 8.38 -8.61 -4.82
CA ALA A 12 7.54 -9.41 -3.94
C ALA A 12 6.84 -8.56 -2.86
N ILE A 13 7.54 -7.60 -2.25
CA ILE A 13 6.91 -6.72 -1.23
C ILE A 13 5.84 -5.83 -1.85
N ILE A 14 6.12 -5.25 -3.02
CA ILE A 14 5.17 -4.35 -3.68
C ILE A 14 3.95 -5.13 -4.18
N GLN A 15 4.14 -6.37 -4.64
CA GLN A 15 3.03 -7.26 -4.98
C GLN A 15 2.20 -7.63 -3.74
N GLU A 16 2.86 -7.94 -2.62
CA GLU A 16 2.18 -8.20 -1.36
C GLU A 16 1.39 -6.99 -0.88
N PHE A 17 1.96 -5.78 -0.97
CA PHE A 17 1.25 -4.53 -0.69
C PHE A 17 0.02 -4.36 -1.58
N ALA A 18 0.16 -4.53 -2.90
CA ALA A 18 -0.95 -4.39 -3.84
C ALA A 18 -2.08 -5.39 -3.57
N ASN A 19 -1.72 -6.65 -3.25
CA ASN A 19 -2.68 -7.69 -2.91
C ASN A 19 -3.39 -7.40 -1.58
N LEU A 20 -2.65 -6.94 -0.58
CA LEU A 20 -3.20 -6.55 0.72
C LEU A 20 -4.19 -5.40 0.55
N GLN A 21 -3.80 -4.35 -0.17
CA GLN A 21 -4.67 -3.19 -0.42
C GLN A 21 -5.98 -3.61 -1.12
N ASP A 22 -5.89 -4.40 -2.17
CA ASP A 22 -7.05 -4.89 -2.93
C ASP A 22 -8.02 -5.68 -2.05
N GLU A 23 -7.49 -6.55 -1.19
CA GLU A 23 -8.27 -7.36 -0.27
C GLU A 23 -8.94 -6.50 0.81
N LEU A 24 -8.22 -5.58 1.44
CA LEU A 24 -8.77 -4.68 2.45
C LEU A 24 -9.89 -3.81 1.88
N ILE A 25 -9.68 -3.23 0.69
CA ILE A 25 -10.70 -2.46 -0.02
C ILE A 25 -11.91 -3.35 -0.32
N SER A 26 -11.69 -4.57 -0.80
CA SER A 26 -12.78 -5.50 -1.12
C SER A 26 -13.63 -5.85 0.10
N VAL A 27 -13.01 -6.19 1.23
CA VAL A 27 -13.71 -6.50 2.48
C VAL A 27 -14.42 -5.26 3.03
N PHE A 28 -13.76 -4.09 3.00
CA PHE A 28 -14.37 -2.83 3.40
C PHE A 28 -15.64 -2.53 2.60
N ARG A 29 -15.58 -2.68 1.27
CA ARG A 29 -16.73 -2.48 0.38
C ARG A 29 -17.87 -3.46 0.63
N GLN A 30 -17.57 -4.71 0.94
CA GLN A 30 -18.60 -5.69 1.29
C GLN A 30 -19.27 -5.34 2.61
N LYS A 31 -18.49 -4.93 3.62
CA LYS A 31 -19.02 -4.52 4.93
C LYS A 31 -19.87 -3.26 4.84
N TYR A 32 -19.45 -2.31 4.03
CA TYR A 32 -20.09 -1.01 3.84
C TYR A 32 -20.74 -0.91 2.46
N SER A 33 -21.45 -1.97 2.06
CA SER A 33 -22.11 -2.06 0.75
C SER A 33 -23.26 -1.06 0.55
N ASN A 34 -23.70 -0.41 1.64
CA ASN A 34 -24.72 0.61 1.64
C ASN A 34 -24.19 2.02 1.38
N LEU A 35 -22.87 2.21 1.27
CA LEU A 35 -22.30 3.51 0.89
C LEU A 35 -22.63 3.83 -0.56
N THR A 36 -23.05 5.06 -0.76
CA THR A 36 -23.49 5.62 -2.04
C THR A 36 -22.51 6.65 -2.57
N ASP A 37 -21.79 7.35 -1.69
CA ASP A 37 -20.81 8.37 -2.05
C ASP A 37 -19.38 7.89 -1.85
N TRP A 38 -18.86 7.15 -2.83
CA TRP A 38 -17.49 6.65 -2.80
C TRP A 38 -16.43 7.69 -3.22
N THR A 39 -16.87 8.85 -3.72
CA THR A 39 -15.96 9.92 -4.14
C THR A 39 -15.57 10.80 -2.96
N TYR A 40 -16.54 11.17 -2.12
CA TYR A 40 -16.29 12.04 -0.97
C TYR A 40 -16.46 11.34 0.38
N LEU A 41 -16.98 10.11 0.39
CA LEU A 41 -17.17 9.30 1.60
C LEU A 41 -17.99 10.03 2.67
N LEU A 42 -18.97 10.84 2.26
CA LEU A 42 -19.78 11.65 3.19
C LEU A 42 -20.73 10.79 4.05
N ASP A 43 -21.17 9.65 3.51
CA ASP A 43 -22.01 8.66 4.20
C ASP A 43 -21.20 7.53 4.86
N CYS A 44 -19.87 7.58 4.74
CA CYS A 44 -18.96 6.64 5.40
C CYS A 44 -18.80 6.96 6.89
N PRO A 45 -18.81 5.95 7.79
CA PRO A 45 -18.38 6.16 9.16
C PRO A 45 -16.96 6.71 9.23
N ARG A 46 -16.67 7.58 10.20
CA ARG A 46 -15.32 8.16 10.36
C ARG A 46 -14.25 7.11 10.72
N SER A 47 -14.64 6.04 11.38
CA SER A 47 -13.76 4.94 11.76
C SER A 47 -14.56 3.70 12.13
N GLY A 48 -13.90 2.56 12.13
CA GLY A 48 -14.45 1.31 12.62
C GLY A 48 -13.47 0.16 12.46
N TYR A 49 -13.97 -1.07 12.64
CA TYR A 49 -13.16 -2.28 12.63
C TYR A 49 -13.77 -3.35 11.70
N PHE A 50 -12.94 -4.15 11.05
CA PHE A 50 -13.34 -5.32 10.27
C PHE A 50 -12.22 -6.36 10.27
N HIS A 51 -12.53 -7.62 9.93
CA HIS A 51 -11.53 -8.68 9.87
C HIS A 51 -11.13 -8.97 8.42
N ALA A 52 -9.83 -9.12 8.17
CA ALA A 52 -9.25 -9.52 6.88
C ALA A 52 -7.86 -10.14 7.12
N ARG A 53 -7.46 -11.12 6.29
CA ARG A 53 -6.18 -11.86 6.44
C ARG A 53 -5.87 -12.33 7.87
N GLU A 54 -6.85 -12.94 8.52
CA GLU A 54 -6.72 -13.54 9.86
C GLU A 54 -6.40 -12.53 11.00
N GLU A 55 -6.52 -11.23 10.73
CA GLU A 55 -6.27 -10.17 11.71
C GLU A 55 -7.40 -9.13 11.72
N GLU A 56 -7.51 -8.34 12.80
CA GLU A 56 -8.45 -7.22 12.86
C GLU A 56 -7.82 -5.97 12.25
N TRP A 57 -8.60 -5.25 11.45
CA TRP A 57 -8.20 -4.01 10.82
C TRP A 57 -9.08 -2.88 11.32
N ARG A 58 -8.44 -1.84 11.85
CA ARG A 58 -9.07 -0.55 12.07
C ARG A 58 -9.03 0.23 10.77
N PHE A 59 -10.12 0.87 10.39
CA PHE A 59 -10.10 1.93 9.38
C PHE A 59 -10.36 3.29 10.00
N GLN A 60 -9.79 4.31 9.39
CA GLN A 60 -10.05 5.71 9.69
C GLN A 60 -10.16 6.48 8.38
N GLN A 61 -11.30 7.14 8.19
CA GLN A 61 -11.50 8.06 7.08
C GLN A 61 -10.74 9.36 7.38
N HIS A 62 -10.03 9.88 6.38
CA HIS A 62 -9.37 11.17 6.43
C HIS A 62 -9.48 11.84 5.05
N GLY A 63 -9.86 13.12 4.99
CA GLY A 63 -10.12 13.79 3.71
C GLY A 63 -11.06 12.98 2.81
N LEU A 64 -10.53 12.57 1.64
CA LEU A 64 -11.19 11.72 0.64
C LEU A 64 -10.72 10.25 0.68
N GLY A 65 -9.88 9.90 1.65
CA GLY A 65 -9.21 8.63 1.78
C GLY A 65 -9.61 7.81 2.99
N ILE A 66 -9.10 6.58 3.03
CA ILE A 66 -9.24 5.66 4.15
C ILE A 66 -7.86 5.08 4.47
N CYS A 67 -7.44 5.21 5.72
CA CYS A 67 -6.28 4.54 6.25
C CYS A 67 -6.70 3.28 7.00
N PHE A 68 -6.11 2.14 6.64
CA PHE A 68 -6.29 0.86 7.30
C PHE A 68 -5.06 0.54 8.16
N THR A 69 -5.28 0.05 9.38
CA THR A 69 -4.22 -0.35 10.32
C THR A 69 -4.52 -1.73 10.90
N GLY A 70 -3.63 -2.70 10.65
CA GLY A 70 -3.71 -4.03 11.23
C GLY A 70 -3.43 -3.96 12.74
N GLN A 71 -4.33 -4.50 13.56
CA GLN A 71 -4.23 -4.41 15.01
C GLN A 71 -3.13 -5.31 15.57
N GLU A 72 -2.84 -6.41 14.89
CA GLU A 72 -1.82 -7.38 15.27
C GLU A 72 -0.50 -7.10 14.57
N SER A 73 -0.52 -6.88 13.24
CA SER A 73 0.69 -6.69 12.45
C SER A 73 1.26 -5.28 12.50
N GLY A 74 0.45 -4.28 12.88
CA GLY A 74 0.81 -2.86 12.80
C GLY A 74 0.94 -2.32 11.37
N LYS A 75 0.65 -3.14 10.34
CA LYS A 75 0.74 -2.73 8.93
C LYS A 75 -0.23 -1.59 8.64
N VAL A 76 0.21 -0.65 7.82
CA VAL A 76 -0.58 0.51 7.39
C VAL A 76 -0.80 0.47 5.89
N VAL A 77 -2.06 0.59 5.47
CA VAL A 77 -2.43 0.77 4.06
C VAL A 77 -3.28 2.02 3.95
N ASP A 78 -2.69 3.09 3.45
CA ASP A 78 -3.36 4.38 3.27
C ASP A 78 -3.85 4.56 1.84
N VAL A 79 -5.17 4.50 1.63
CA VAL A 79 -5.82 4.64 0.33
C VAL A 79 -6.40 6.05 0.24
N HIS A 80 -5.57 7.02 -0.17
CA HIS A 80 -5.98 8.43 -0.25
C HIS A 80 -6.83 8.78 -1.49
N THR A 81 -6.84 7.91 -2.51
CA THR A 81 -7.55 8.10 -3.80
C THR A 81 -7.91 6.76 -4.44
N GLY A 82 -8.77 6.76 -5.47
CA GLY A 82 -8.96 5.61 -6.35
C GLY A 82 -9.51 4.34 -5.68
N LEU A 83 -10.24 4.48 -4.57
CA LEU A 83 -10.79 3.38 -3.78
C LEU A 83 -11.68 2.42 -4.61
N LEU A 84 -12.37 2.94 -5.62
CA LEU A 84 -13.18 2.14 -6.56
C LEU A 84 -12.45 1.83 -7.87
N ASP A 85 -11.85 2.85 -8.49
CA ASP A 85 -11.41 2.76 -9.88
C ASP A 85 -10.12 1.96 -10.05
N ALA A 86 -9.28 1.94 -9.01
CA ALA A 86 -7.98 1.28 -9.05
C ALA A 86 -7.57 0.77 -7.66
N PRO A 87 -8.20 -0.30 -7.13
CA PRO A 87 -7.94 -0.83 -5.80
C PRO A 87 -6.51 -1.39 -5.63
N ARG A 88 -5.83 -1.66 -6.74
CA ARG A 88 -4.42 -2.07 -6.78
C ARG A 88 -3.46 -0.93 -7.17
N ALA A 89 -3.95 0.30 -7.31
CA ALA A 89 -3.08 1.43 -7.64
C ALA A 89 -2.06 1.67 -6.53
N ILE A 90 -0.83 1.88 -6.96
CA ILE A 90 0.31 2.14 -6.08
C ILE A 90 0.91 3.48 -6.48
N ASP A 91 1.14 4.32 -5.48
CA ASP A 91 1.92 5.54 -5.58
C ASP A 91 2.99 5.57 -4.47
N SER A 92 3.92 6.52 -4.59
CA SER A 92 5.04 6.64 -3.66
C SER A 92 4.62 6.94 -2.23
N TRP A 93 3.52 7.67 -2.03
CA TRP A 93 3.00 7.97 -0.70
C TRP A 93 2.54 6.69 0.00
N ARG A 94 1.71 5.89 -0.68
CA ARG A 94 1.20 4.63 -0.10
C ARG A 94 2.30 3.65 0.25
N LEU A 95 3.29 3.52 -0.63
CA LEU A 95 4.42 2.63 -0.39
C LEU A 95 5.28 3.12 0.77
N CYS A 96 5.58 4.42 0.84
CA CYS A 96 6.35 5.00 1.93
C CYS A 96 5.70 4.67 3.29
N GLN A 97 4.40 4.90 3.42
CA GLN A 97 3.64 4.61 4.64
C GLN A 97 3.63 3.10 4.96
N TYR A 98 3.47 2.25 3.95
CA TYR A 98 3.52 0.81 4.16
C TYR A 98 4.90 0.34 4.61
N PHE A 99 5.97 0.76 3.93
CA PHE A 99 7.35 0.40 4.29
C PHE A 99 7.72 0.85 5.69
N GLU A 100 7.34 2.07 6.07
CA GLU A 100 7.49 2.57 7.44
C GLU A 100 6.78 1.66 8.45
N SER A 101 5.54 1.26 8.16
CA SER A 101 4.75 0.40 9.06
C SER A 101 5.33 -1.01 9.27
N ILE A 102 6.09 -1.52 8.30
CA ILE A 102 6.75 -2.84 8.40
C ILE A 102 8.25 -2.74 8.71
N GLY A 103 8.74 -1.54 9.04
CA GLY A 103 10.14 -1.30 9.44
C GLY A 103 11.16 -1.47 8.31
N ILE A 104 10.77 -1.23 7.06
CA ILE A 104 11.68 -1.23 5.91
C ILE A 104 12.11 0.20 5.62
N GLU A 105 13.38 0.49 5.88
CA GLU A 105 13.97 1.80 5.57
C GLU A 105 14.63 1.82 4.18
N LYS A 106 15.15 0.67 3.73
CA LYS A 106 15.92 0.57 2.49
C LYS A 106 15.51 -0.63 1.66
N ILE A 107 15.43 -0.44 0.35
CA ILE A 107 15.20 -1.51 -0.61
C ILE A 107 16.36 -1.58 -1.59
N HIS A 108 16.87 -2.80 -1.79
CA HIS A 108 17.81 -3.11 -2.85
C HIS A 108 17.02 -3.57 -4.07
N TYR A 109 17.21 -2.89 -5.21
CA TYR A 109 16.61 -3.31 -6.47
C TYR A 109 17.61 -3.09 -7.61
N LEU A 110 17.85 -4.16 -8.38
CA LEU A 110 18.97 -4.26 -9.32
C LEU A 110 20.31 -3.92 -8.62
N SER A 111 21.07 -2.96 -9.14
CA SER A 111 22.34 -2.49 -8.56
C SER A 111 22.18 -1.18 -7.77
N GLN A 112 20.97 -0.82 -7.37
CA GLN A 112 20.66 0.43 -6.66
C GLN A 112 20.05 0.17 -5.28
N ILE A 113 20.23 1.14 -4.38
CA ILE A 113 19.64 1.17 -3.04
C ILE A 113 18.73 2.39 -2.98
N PHE A 114 17.51 2.20 -2.50
CA PHE A 114 16.50 3.24 -2.34
C PHE A 114 16.17 3.41 -0.85
N GLU A 115 16.25 4.64 -0.33
CA GLU A 115 15.82 5.01 1.03
C GLU A 115 14.29 5.21 1.02
N VAL A 116 13.53 4.14 1.26
CA VAL A 116 12.08 4.11 1.05
C VAL A 116 11.26 4.60 2.25
N SER A 117 11.92 4.91 3.38
CA SER A 117 11.33 5.66 4.49
C SER A 117 11.03 7.11 4.15
N GLU A 118 11.49 7.59 3.00
CA GLU A 118 11.16 8.89 2.44
C GLU A 118 10.37 8.72 1.13
N GLN A 119 9.41 9.62 0.90
CA GLN A 119 8.56 9.54 -0.30
C GLN A 119 9.37 9.59 -1.59
N ASP A 120 10.43 10.41 -1.65
CA ASP A 120 11.29 10.55 -2.83
C ASP A 120 12.02 9.24 -3.18
N GLY A 121 12.45 8.47 -2.18
CA GLY A 121 13.07 7.17 -2.42
C GLY A 121 12.07 6.12 -2.88
N SER A 122 10.85 6.13 -2.34
CA SER A 122 9.74 5.30 -2.82
C SER A 122 9.34 5.64 -4.27
N GLU A 123 9.33 6.93 -4.63
CA GLU A 123 9.09 7.41 -6.00
C GLU A 123 10.20 6.96 -6.96
N ALA A 124 11.46 7.07 -6.55
CA ALA A 124 12.61 6.62 -7.34
C ALA A 124 12.56 5.10 -7.59
N LEU A 125 12.20 4.30 -6.58
CA LEU A 125 12.02 2.85 -6.72
C LEU A 125 10.91 2.53 -7.73
N LEU A 126 9.74 3.18 -7.61
CA LEU A 126 8.62 2.98 -8.55
C LEU A 126 8.99 3.33 -9.99
N LYS A 127 9.72 4.42 -10.20
CA LYS A 127 10.22 4.79 -11.53
C LYS A 127 11.16 3.72 -12.09
N CYS A 128 12.05 3.18 -11.27
CA CYS A 128 12.98 2.13 -11.67
C CYS A 128 12.25 0.84 -12.08
N LEU A 129 11.26 0.41 -11.29
CA LEU A 129 10.42 -0.76 -11.59
C LEU A 129 9.65 -0.61 -12.90
N ARG A 130 9.00 0.55 -13.11
CA ARG A 130 8.26 0.84 -14.35
C ARG A 130 9.14 0.78 -15.59
N GLN A 131 10.38 1.29 -15.49
CA GLN A 131 11.34 1.23 -16.58
C GLN A 131 11.81 -0.19 -16.89
N ASP A 132 12.04 -1.02 -15.87
CA ASP A 132 12.41 -2.43 -16.04
C ASP A 132 11.29 -3.23 -16.73
N ASP A 133 10.04 -3.02 -16.30
CA ASP A 133 8.88 -3.66 -16.92
C ASP A 133 8.70 -3.25 -18.38
N THR A 134 8.87 -1.96 -18.73
CA THR A 134 8.80 -1.52 -20.13
C THR A 134 9.89 -2.15 -21.01
N LYS A 135 11.12 -2.31 -20.48
CA LYS A 135 12.23 -2.92 -21.23
C LYS A 135 12.04 -4.42 -21.48
N LYS A 136 11.23 -5.10 -20.67
CA LYS A 136 10.88 -6.53 -20.89
C LYS A 136 9.93 -6.73 -22.06
N VAL A 137 9.19 -5.70 -22.48
CA VAL A 137 8.22 -5.78 -23.60
C VAL A 137 8.91 -5.59 -24.96
N ASP A 138 10.08 -4.96 -25.00
CA ASP A 138 10.79 -4.61 -26.25
C ASP A 138 11.69 -5.74 -26.84
N TYR A 139 11.55 -6.99 -26.37
CA TYR A 139 12.29 -8.16 -26.88
C TYR A 139 11.40 -9.15 -27.66
N CYS A 140 10.51 -8.65 -28.54
CA CYS A 140 9.77 -9.47 -29.51
C CYS A 140 10.10 -9.05 -30.95
#